data_AF-A0A199UHT9-F1
#
_entry.id   AF-A0A199UHT9-F1
#
_cell.length_a   1.000
_cell.length_b   1.000
_cell.length_c   1.000
_cell.angle_alpha   90.00
_cell.angle_beta   90.00
_cell.angle_gamma   90.00
#
_symmetry.space_group_name_H-M   'P 1'
#
loop_
_entity.id
_entity.type
_entity.pdbx_description
1 polymer ?
#
loop_
_entity_poly.entity_id
_entity_poly.type
_entity_poly.pdbx_seq_one_letter_code
_entity_poly.pdbx_strand_id
1 'polypeptide(L)'
;MELGMENGASYKEEEEEEEEEEGLGWGKSLPVQSVQELVRRDPSSVPERYIRDHAERPKDRGVVSAITPDIPVIDFSLLSGGHEDERKRLDLACKEWGFFQASTYLSNHLFS
;
A
#
# COMPACT_ATOMS: atom_id res chain seq x y z
N MET A 1 -9.41 -18.10 -78.12
CA MET A 1 -8.41 -19.18 -78.10
C MET A 1 -7.27 -18.66 -77.25
N GLU A 2 -6.98 -19.35 -76.14
CA GLU A 2 -5.73 -19.22 -75.38
C GLU A 2 -4.51 -19.40 -76.31
N LEU A 3 -3.29 -18.97 -76.01
CA LEU A 3 -2.48 -19.15 -74.81
C LEU A 3 -1.37 -18.08 -74.78
N GLY A 4 -0.99 -17.63 -73.58
CA GLY A 4 0.12 -16.69 -73.43
C GLY A 4 0.65 -16.64 -72.01
N MET A 5 1.42 -17.67 -71.65
CA MET A 5 2.56 -17.64 -70.74
C MET A 5 2.29 -17.35 -69.26
N GLU A 6 2.25 -18.45 -68.52
CA GLU A 6 2.77 -18.54 -67.16
C GLU A 6 4.18 -17.92 -67.06
N ASN A 7 4.40 -17.06 -66.08
CA ASN A 7 5.69 -16.93 -65.38
C ASN A 7 5.49 -16.16 -64.08
N GLY A 8 6.04 -16.75 -63.02
CA GLY A 8 5.82 -16.36 -61.65
C GLY A 8 6.40 -15.01 -61.27
N ALA A 9 5.74 -14.40 -60.31
CA ALA A 9 6.37 -13.84 -59.13
C ALA A 9 5.30 -13.81 -58.05
N SER A 10 5.44 -14.74 -57.11
CA SER A 10 4.76 -14.68 -55.82
C SER A 10 5.34 -13.46 -55.10
N TYR A 11 4.66 -12.33 -55.21
CA TYR A 11 4.92 -11.20 -54.35
C TYR A 11 4.22 -11.52 -53.03
N LYS A 12 4.99 -12.13 -52.12
CA LYS A 12 4.65 -12.16 -50.70
C LYS A 12 4.68 -10.72 -50.23
N GLU A 13 3.53 -10.20 -49.80
CA GLU A 13 3.49 -9.04 -48.93
C GLU A 13 4.22 -9.47 -47.65
N GLU A 14 5.40 -8.90 -47.43
CA GLU A 14 6.10 -8.97 -46.16
C GLU A 14 5.25 -8.15 -45.19
N GLU A 15 4.33 -8.84 -44.50
CA GLU A 15 3.81 -8.36 -43.23
C GLU A 15 5.04 -8.21 -42.33
N GLU A 16 5.43 -6.97 -42.05
CA GLU A 16 6.29 -6.66 -40.93
C GLU A 16 5.54 -7.14 -39.68
N GLU A 17 5.82 -8.38 -39.27
CA GLU A 17 5.59 -8.84 -37.92
C GLU A 17 6.35 -7.87 -37.02
N GLU A 18 5.66 -6.85 -36.49
CA GLU A 18 6.08 -6.23 -35.24
C GLU A 18 6.14 -7.40 -34.24
N GLU A 19 7.36 -7.91 -34.03
CA GLU A 19 7.64 -8.84 -32.96
C GLU A 19 7.11 -8.19 -31.67
N GLU A 20 5.93 -8.61 -31.25
CA GLU A 20 5.46 -8.38 -29.89
C GLU A 20 6.50 -9.05 -29.01
N GLU A 21 7.42 -8.23 -28.51
CA GLU A 21 8.35 -8.62 -27.46
C GLU A 21 7.49 -9.01 -26.26
N GLU A 22 7.07 -10.29 -26.22
CA GLU A 22 6.60 -10.98 -25.03
C GLU A 22 7.77 -11.17 -24.05
N GLY A 23 8.47 -10.07 -23.77
CA GLY A 23 9.28 -9.92 -22.59
C GLY A 23 8.31 -9.91 -21.42
N LEU A 24 8.21 -11.04 -20.71
CA LEU A 24 7.56 -11.17 -19.42
C LEU A 24 8.09 -10.04 -18.50
N GLY A 25 7.37 -8.92 -18.51
CA GLY A 25 7.76 -7.63 -17.95
C GLY A 25 7.64 -7.64 -16.44
N TRP A 26 8.41 -8.50 -15.79
CA TRP A 26 8.49 -8.62 -14.34
C TRP A 26 9.37 -7.48 -13.83
N GLY A 27 8.81 -6.26 -13.78
CA GLY A 27 9.56 -5.13 -13.20
C GLY A 27 9.08 -3.72 -13.49
N LYS A 28 8.04 -3.49 -14.31
CA LYS A 28 7.50 -2.13 -14.49
C LYS A 28 6.41 -1.83 -13.45
N SER A 29 6.71 -0.96 -12.49
CA SER A 29 5.69 -0.39 -11.61
C SER A 29 4.76 0.48 -12.45
N LEU A 30 3.45 0.23 -12.38
CA LEU A 30 2.47 1.10 -13.03
C LEU A 30 2.50 2.47 -12.35
N PRO A 31 2.54 3.59 -13.10
CA PRO A 31 2.48 4.91 -12.50
C PRO A 31 1.16 5.06 -11.74
N VAL A 32 1.25 5.23 -10.42
CA VAL A 32 0.09 5.42 -9.55
C VAL A 32 -0.15 6.92 -9.39
N GLN A 33 -1.36 7.37 -9.75
CA GLN A 33 -1.76 8.75 -9.55
C GLN A 33 -1.76 9.12 -8.06
N SER A 34 -1.39 10.36 -7.75
CA SER A 34 -1.48 10.89 -6.39
C SER A 34 -2.92 10.81 -5.86
N VAL A 35 -3.08 10.15 -4.72
CA VAL A 35 -4.38 10.06 -4.01
C VAL A 35 -4.86 11.46 -3.62
N GLN A 36 -3.95 12.38 -3.29
CA GLN A 36 -4.30 13.76 -2.95
C GLN A 36 -4.93 14.48 -4.15
N GLU A 37 -4.40 14.28 -5.36
CA GLU A 37 -4.96 14.86 -6.59
C GLU A 37 -6.30 14.24 -6.98
N LEU A 38 -6.46 12.93 -6.79
CA LEU A 38 -7.74 12.24 -7.01
C LEU A 38 -8.85 12.86 -6.16
N VAL A 39 -8.59 13.06 -4.87
CA VAL A 39 -9.55 13.66 -3.93
C VAL A 39 -9.81 15.13 -4.28
N ARG A 40 -8.79 15.89 -4.68
CA ARG A 40 -8.96 17.30 -5.12
C ARG A 40 -9.87 17.43 -6.34
N ARG A 41 -9.77 16.49 -7.29
CA ARG A 41 -10.57 16.50 -8.53
C ARG A 41 -12.01 16.07 -8.28
N ASP A 42 -12.19 14.94 -7.61
CA ASP A 42 -13.50 14.40 -7.25
C ASP A 42 -13.41 13.56 -5.97
N PRO A 43 -13.84 14.10 -4.82
CA PRO A 43 -13.82 13.39 -3.55
C PRO A 43 -14.68 12.12 -3.51
N SER A 44 -15.66 11.99 -4.41
CA SER A 44 -16.61 10.87 -4.43
C SER A 44 -16.16 9.69 -5.29
N SER A 45 -15.22 9.93 -6.20
CA SER A 45 -14.73 8.93 -7.14
C SER A 45 -13.52 8.17 -6.56
N VAL A 46 -13.71 6.91 -6.18
CA VAL A 46 -12.64 5.99 -5.81
C VAL A 46 -12.33 5.07 -7.01
N PRO A 47 -11.10 5.06 -7.55
CA PRO A 47 -10.74 4.14 -8.61
C PRO A 47 -10.81 2.67 -8.15
N GLU A 48 -11.22 1.77 -9.05
CA GLU A 48 -11.46 0.34 -8.76
C GLU A 48 -10.28 -0.34 -8.05
N ARG A 49 -9.04 0.02 -8.41
CA ARG A 49 -7.81 -0.51 -7.80
C ARG A 49 -7.64 -0.23 -6.30
N TYR A 50 -8.42 0.69 -5.72
CA TYR A 50 -8.44 1.00 -4.28
C TYR A 50 -9.65 0.42 -3.56
N ILE A 51 -10.61 -0.16 -4.30
CA ILE A 51 -11.80 -0.78 -3.74
C ILE A 51 -11.40 -2.18 -3.26
N ARG A 52 -11.35 -2.37 -1.94
CA ARG A 52 -11.08 -3.68 -1.32
C ARG A 52 -12.30 -4.59 -1.41
N ASP A 53 -12.09 -5.89 -1.36
CA ASP A 53 -13.18 -6.87 -1.29
C ASP A 53 -14.04 -6.66 -0.05
N HIS A 54 -15.32 -6.96 -0.16
CA HIS A 54 -16.27 -6.74 0.93
C HIS A 54 -15.88 -7.50 2.22
N ALA A 55 -15.19 -8.64 2.09
CA ALA A 55 -14.70 -9.42 3.23
C ALA A 55 -13.56 -8.72 4.01
N GLU A 56 -12.79 -7.87 3.35
CA GLU A 56 -11.65 -7.14 3.91
C GLU A 56 -12.01 -5.73 4.38
N ARG A 57 -13.20 -5.25 4.02
CA ARG A 57 -13.68 -3.96 4.48
C ARG A 57 -13.96 -4.03 5.99
N PRO A 58 -13.66 -2.95 6.74
CA PRO A 58 -14.01 -2.88 8.15
C PRO A 58 -15.50 -3.14 8.35
N LYS A 59 -15.83 -4.17 9.15
CA LYS A 59 -17.21 -4.48 9.53
C LYS A 59 -17.64 -3.47 10.58
N ASP A 60 -18.55 -2.58 10.21
CA ASP A 60 -19.20 -1.54 11.03
C ASP A 60 -18.30 -0.61 11.87
N ARG A 61 -18.34 0.67 11.49
CA ARG A 61 -17.75 1.80 12.23
C ARG A 61 -18.45 2.13 13.56
N GLY A 62 -19.45 1.34 13.97
CA GLY A 62 -20.32 1.63 15.11
C GLY A 62 -19.89 1.05 16.46
N VAL A 63 -18.96 0.09 16.48
CA VAL A 63 -18.54 -0.62 17.72
C VAL A 63 -17.02 -0.57 17.92
N VAL A 64 -16.35 0.46 17.40
CA VAL A 64 -14.91 0.64 17.65
C VAL A 64 -14.66 1.19 19.06
N SER A 65 -15.68 1.70 19.77
CA SER A 65 -15.50 2.27 21.11
C SER A 65 -15.55 1.27 22.26
N ALA A 66 -16.05 0.04 22.05
CA ALA A 66 -16.30 -0.89 23.16
C ALA A 66 -15.36 -2.10 23.20
N ILE A 67 -14.62 -2.38 22.12
CA ILE A 67 -13.82 -3.62 21.97
C ILE A 67 -12.47 -3.33 21.30
N THR A 68 -11.98 -2.09 21.30
CA THR A 68 -10.55 -1.90 21.02
C THR A 68 -9.80 -2.42 22.23
N PRO A 69 -8.96 -3.45 22.09
CA PRO A 69 -8.01 -3.73 23.16
C PRO A 69 -7.18 -2.45 23.35
N ASP A 70 -6.98 -2.03 24.59
CA ASP A 70 -6.23 -0.83 24.91
C ASP A 70 -4.77 -1.05 24.50
N ILE A 71 -4.36 -0.45 23.39
CA ILE A 71 -2.97 -0.51 22.91
C ILE A 71 -2.06 -0.01 24.05
N PRO A 72 -1.00 -0.76 24.43
CA PRO A 72 -0.13 -0.36 25.53
C PRO A 72 0.49 1.00 25.25
N VAL A 73 0.44 1.89 26.25
CA VAL A 73 1.14 3.19 26.22
C VAL A 73 2.34 3.08 27.15
N ILE A 74 3.52 3.33 26.60
CA ILE A 74 4.80 3.25 27.30
C ILE A 74 5.34 4.66 27.54
N ASP A 75 5.52 5.03 28.80
CA ASP A 75 6.11 6.29 29.23
C ASP A 75 7.64 6.20 29.22
N PHE A 76 8.26 6.87 28.26
CA PHE A 76 9.71 6.86 28.08
C PHE A 76 10.43 7.67 29.17
N SER A 77 9.76 8.65 29.78
CA SER A 77 10.31 9.38 30.92
C SER A 77 10.45 8.43 32.12
N LEU A 78 9.44 7.59 32.39
CA LEU A 78 9.51 6.58 33.45
C LEU A 78 10.51 5.46 33.12
N LEU A 79 10.58 5.00 31.87
CA LEU A 79 11.62 4.06 31.44
C LEU A 79 13.02 4.62 31.69
N SER A 80 13.26 5.88 31.29
CA SER A 80 14.56 6.53 31.47
C SER A 80 14.89 6.76 32.96
N GLY A 81 13.87 6.96 33.80
CA GLY A 81 13.99 7.02 35.25
C GLY A 81 14.28 5.67 35.92
N GLY A 82 14.35 4.57 35.15
CA GLY A 82 14.65 3.24 35.68
C GLY A 82 13.46 2.56 36.38
N HIS A 83 12.23 2.99 36.08
CA HIS A 83 11.04 2.39 36.68
C HIS A 83 10.82 0.97 36.14
N GLU A 84 10.96 -0.03 37.02
CA GLU A 84 10.83 -1.45 36.68
C GLU A 84 9.43 -1.81 36.16
N ASP A 85 8.38 -1.17 36.66
CA ASP A 85 7.01 -1.43 36.21
C ASP A 85 6.81 -1.03 34.75
N GLU A 86 7.45 0.08 34.34
CA GLU A 86 7.39 0.55 32.96
C GLU A 86 8.22 -0.36 32.04
N ARG A 87 9.35 -0.87 32.53
CA ARG A 87 10.16 -1.86 31.82
C ARG A 87 9.41 -3.18 31.61
N LYS A 88 8.65 -3.62 32.62
CA LYS A 88 7.78 -4.81 32.50
C LYS A 88 6.64 -4.57 31.51
N ARG A 89 6.03 -3.39 31.51
CA ARG A 89 5.01 -3.02 30.51
C ARG A 89 5.55 -3.06 29.09
N LEU A 90 6.77 -2.55 28.88
CA LEU A 90 7.44 -2.62 27.58
C LEU A 90 7.67 -4.07 27.15
N ASP A 91 8.19 -4.93 28.03
CA ASP A 91 8.40 -6.36 27.75
C ASP A 91 7.07 -7.07 27.39
N LEU A 92 6.00 -6.78 28.14
CA LEU A 92 4.67 -7.32 27.88
C LEU A 92 4.11 -6.84 26.53
N ALA A 93 4.24 -5.56 26.24
CA ALA A 93 3.79 -4.99 24.97
C ALA A 93 4.53 -5.62 23.78
N CYS A 94 5.85 -5.78 23.88
CA CYS A 94 6.62 -6.45 22.83
C CYS A 94 6.19 -7.91 22.62
N LYS A 95 5.83 -8.63 23.68
CA LYS A 95 5.45 -10.06 23.61
C LYS A 95 4.01 -10.29 23.17
N GLU A 96 3.07 -9.55 23.73
CA GLU A 96 1.63 -9.77 23.53
C GLU A 96 1.08 -8.98 22.35
N TRP A 97 1.64 -7.79 22.08
CA TRP A 97 1.14 -6.89 21.04
C TRP A 97 2.05 -6.78 19.84
N GLY A 98 3.37 -6.79 20.05
CA GLY A 98 4.35 -6.48 19.00
C GLY A 98 4.39 -5.00 18.59
N PHE A 99 3.53 -4.16 19.17
CA PHE A 99 3.54 -2.70 19.03
C PHE A 99 2.96 -2.01 20.26
N PHE A 100 3.29 -0.74 20.44
CA PHE A 100 2.81 0.10 21.54
C PHE A 100 2.87 1.58 21.14
N GLN A 101 2.17 2.42 21.90
CA GLN A 101 2.30 3.88 21.80
C GLN A 101 3.41 4.34 22.76
N ALA A 102 4.23 5.30 22.33
CA ALA A 102 5.24 5.92 23.20
C ALA A 102 4.75 7.28 23.66
N SER A 103 4.83 7.53 24.98
CA SER A 103 4.59 8.83 25.58
C SER A 103 5.92 9.40 26.06
N THR A 104 6.31 10.58 25.57
CA THR A 104 7.42 11.36 26.10
C THR A 104 6.85 12.69 26.59
N TYR A 105 6.99 12.98 27.88
CA TYR A 105 6.80 14.34 28.33
C TYR A 105 8.11 15.08 28.04
N LEU A 106 8.12 15.92 27.00
CA LEU A 106 9.11 16.98 26.92
C LEU A 106 8.91 17.84 28.16
N SER A 107 9.74 17.65 29.18
CA SER A 107 9.81 18.59 30.30
C SER A 107 10.03 19.96 29.69
N ASN A 108 9.02 20.84 29.81
CA ASN A 108 9.01 22.22 29.31
C ASN A 108 10.07 23.13 29.97
N HIS A 109 11.20 22.57 30.42
CA HIS A 109 12.24 23.26 31.18
C HIS A 109 13.35 23.84 30.29
N LEU A 110 13.07 24.10 29.01
CA LEU A 110 14.02 24.70 28.06
C LEU A 110 13.47 25.95 27.35
N PHE A 111 12.30 26.45 27.73
CA PHE A 111 11.74 27.71 27.21
C PHE A 111 11.35 28.70 28.33
N SER A 112 12.24 28.92 29.30
CA SER A 112 12.16 30.06 30.22
C SER A 112 13.50 30.76 30.33
#